data_AF-A0AAN5LET5-F1
#
_entry.id   AF-A0AAN5LET5-F1
#
_cell.length_a   1.000
_cell.length_b   1.000
_cell.length_c   1.000
_cell.angle_alpha   90.00
_cell.angle_beta   90.00
_cell.angle_gamma   90.00
#
_symmetry.space_group_name_H-M   'P 1'
#
loop_
_entity.id
_entity.type
_entity.pdbx_description
1 polymer ?
#
loop_
_entity_poly.entity_id
_entity_poly.type
_entity_poly.pdbx_seq_one_letter_code
_entity_poly.pdbx_strand_id
1 'polypeptide(L)'
;RGTPIRFNRARQKIYIYDYQRRWNPWVRWPTTIKVFDWADIHGEMTREVDRYDQGYRLYGAVCYPGTNQVRERFVLSYTVGDPAMLHGRWSHCCQYMQGKEVPPYPLVTERPKTWALWDTVRWSEEIDKESRTAPGEQER
;
A
#
# COMPACT_ATOMS: atom_id res chain seq x y z
N ARG A 1 2.79 0.89 12.97
CA ARG A 1 3.12 1.28 11.57
C ARG A 1 2.53 0.23 10.66
N GLY A 2 2.01 0.64 9.50
CA GLY A 2 1.36 -0.27 8.56
C GLY A 2 2.36 -1.08 7.73
N THR A 3 1.80 -1.99 6.94
CA THR A 3 2.50 -2.81 5.96
C THR A 3 3.19 -1.91 4.91
N PRO A 4 4.48 -2.14 4.58
CA PRO A 4 5.14 -1.43 3.49
C PRO A 4 4.45 -1.68 2.14
N ILE A 5 4.12 -0.60 1.43
CA ILE A 5 3.45 -0.64 0.13
C ILE A 5 4.23 0.24 -0.85
N ARG A 6 4.45 -0.26 -2.06
CA ARG A 6 5.02 0.51 -3.18
C ARG A 6 4.00 0.62 -4.30
N PHE A 7 3.88 1.82 -4.84
CA PHE A 7 3.08 2.12 -6.02
C PHE A 7 4.01 2.30 -7.21
N ASN A 8 3.72 1.63 -8.32
CA ASN A 8 4.39 1.88 -9.59
C ASN A 8 3.35 2.41 -10.58
N ARG A 9 3.38 3.73 -10.82
CA ARG A 9 2.50 4.40 -11.78
C ARG A 9 2.75 3.96 -13.23
N ALA A 10 3.99 3.66 -13.60
CA ALA A 10 4.32 3.31 -14.99
C ALA A 10 3.77 1.92 -15.36
N ARG A 11 3.76 1.00 -14.40
CA ARG A 11 3.23 -0.36 -14.56
C ARG A 11 1.76 -0.51 -14.16
N GLN A 12 1.16 0.50 -13.52
CA GLN A 12 -0.17 0.40 -12.90
C GLN A 12 -0.28 -0.78 -11.91
N LYS A 13 0.75 -0.99 -11.08
CA LYS A 13 0.81 -2.09 -10.10
C LYS A 13 1.12 -1.60 -8.69
N ILE A 14 0.61 -2.32 -7.70
CA ILE A 14 0.97 -2.19 -6.29
C ILE A 14 1.77 -3.42 -5.85
N TYR A 15 2.84 -3.17 -5.09
CA TYR A 15 3.64 -4.20 -4.42
C TYR A 15 3.46 -4.06 -2.91
N ILE A 16 3.02 -5.13 -2.26
CA ILE A 16 2.69 -5.15 -0.83
C ILE A 16 3.59 -6.14 -0.13
N TYR A 17 4.24 -5.67 0.93
CA TYR A 17 5.12 -6.48 1.76
C TYR A 17 4.31 -7.20 2.84
N ASP A 18 3.66 -8.32 2.51
CA ASP A 18 2.80 -9.04 3.46
C ASP A 18 3.63 -9.73 4.54
N TYR A 19 3.45 -9.27 5.78
CA TYR A 19 4.05 -9.89 6.95
C TYR A 19 3.03 -10.78 7.63
N GLN A 20 3.16 -12.09 7.43
CA GLN A 20 2.29 -13.10 8.03
C GLN A 20 2.55 -13.19 9.55
N ARG A 21 1.96 -12.29 10.34
CA ARG A 21 2.07 -12.36 11.79
C ARG A 21 1.14 -13.46 12.32
N ARG A 22 1.70 -14.63 12.63
CA ARG A 22 1.00 -15.70 13.33
C ARG A 22 1.38 -15.70 14.82
N TRP A 23 0.58 -16.39 15.63
CA TRP A 23 0.71 -16.41 17.09
C TRP A 23 1.97 -17.14 17.60
N ASN A 24 2.48 -18.15 16.88
CA ASN A 24 3.54 -19.04 17.40
C ASN A 24 4.96 -18.44 17.32
N PRO A 25 5.55 -17.93 18.42
CA PRO A 25 6.78 -17.13 18.38
C PRO A 25 8.03 -17.90 17.91
N TRP A 26 7.95 -19.23 17.82
CA TRP A 26 9.06 -20.13 17.48
C TRP A 26 9.20 -20.42 15.98
N VAL A 27 8.25 -20.01 15.15
CA VAL A 27 8.31 -20.23 13.70
C VAL A 27 8.72 -18.94 13.02
N ARG A 28 9.77 -19.00 12.19
CA ARG A 28 10.17 -17.88 11.35
C ARG A 28 9.09 -17.68 10.29
N TRP A 29 8.36 -16.58 10.40
CA TRP A 29 7.23 -16.32 9.52
C TRP A 29 7.67 -15.96 8.10
N PRO A 30 7.05 -16.54 7.06
CA PRO A 30 7.37 -16.19 5.70
C PRO A 30 6.91 -14.75 5.45
N THR A 31 7.83 -13.91 5.00
CA THR A 31 7.47 -12.65 4.37
C THR A 31 7.19 -12.92 2.90
N THR A 32 6.01 -12.55 2.42
CA THR A 32 5.65 -12.69 1.01
C THR A 32 5.39 -11.32 0.41
N ILE A 33 5.95 -11.08 -0.78
CA ILE A 33 5.65 -9.87 -1.54
C ILE A 33 4.49 -10.20 -2.48
N LYS A 34 3.37 -9.50 -2.31
CA LYS A 34 2.20 -9.64 -3.18
C LYS A 34 2.19 -8.53 -4.21
N VAL A 35 1.88 -8.86 -5.45
CA VAL A 35 1.78 -7.91 -6.56
C VAL A 35 0.34 -7.93 -7.07
N PHE A 36 -0.23 -6.75 -7.26
CA PHE A 36 -1.60 -6.57 -7.70
C PHE A 36 -1.68 -5.50 -8.78
N ASP A 37 -2.56 -5.70 -9.75
CA ASP A 37 -2.87 -4.69 -10.75
C ASP A 37 -3.79 -3.62 -10.15
N TRP A 38 -3.50 -2.36 -10.43
CA TRP A 38 -4.21 -1.22 -9.85
C TRP A 38 -5.69 -1.17 -10.26
N ALA A 39 -6.01 -1.67 -11.45
CA ALA A 39 -7.38 -1.71 -11.97
C ALA A 39 -8.33 -2.54 -11.10
N ASP A 40 -7.81 -3.53 -10.37
CA ASP A 40 -8.60 -4.41 -9.52
C ASP A 40 -8.73 -3.90 -8.08
N ILE A 41 -8.14 -2.74 -7.76
CA ILE A 41 -8.02 -2.26 -6.39
C ILE A 41 -9.00 -1.14 -6.14
N HIS A 42 -9.85 -1.35 -5.13
CA HIS A 42 -10.84 -0.39 -4.69
C HIS A 42 -10.55 0.08 -3.28
N GLY A 43 -10.81 1.36 -3.00
CA GLY A 43 -10.71 1.91 -1.66
C GLY A 43 -11.97 1.56 -0.87
N GLU A 44 -11.81 0.80 0.21
CA GLU A 44 -12.86 0.48 1.16
C GLU A 44 -12.56 1.18 2.49
N MET A 45 -13.52 1.96 3.00
CA MET A 45 -13.38 2.59 4.31
C MET A 45 -14.31 1.92 5.30
N THR A 46 -13.76 1.48 6.42
CA THR A 46 -14.54 0.89 7.51
C THR A 46 -14.29 1.66 8.80
N ARG A 47 -15.32 1.71 9.64
CA ARG A 47 -15.22 2.21 11.01
C ARG A 47 -15.06 1.00 11.92
N GLU A 48 -13.95 0.96 12.64
CA GLU A 48 -13.67 -0.08 13.61
C GLU A 48 -13.80 0.49 15.02
N VAL A 49 -14.53 -0.22 15.87
CA VAL A 49 -14.77 0.13 17.27
C VAL A 49 -14.49 -1.12 18.09
N ASP A 50 -13.25 -1.28 18.50
CA ASP A 50 -12.79 -2.29 19.45
C ASP A 50 -12.28 -1.61 20.73
N ARG A 51 -12.18 -2.37 21.82
CA ARG A 51 -11.82 -1.89 23.16
C ARG A 51 -10.49 -1.13 23.20
N TYR A 52 -9.55 -1.49 22.32
CA TYR A 52 -8.22 -0.90 22.21
C TYR A 52 -7.90 -0.34 20.81
N ASP A 53 -8.83 -0.44 19.86
CA ASP A 53 -8.63 -0.08 18.48
C ASP A 53 -9.88 0.64 17.96
N GLN A 54 -9.83 1.97 17.97
CA GLN A 54 -10.95 2.81 17.58
C GLN A 54 -10.53 3.72 16.45
N GLY A 55 -11.37 3.85 15.43
CA GLY A 55 -11.15 4.81 14.36
C GLY A 55 -11.68 4.35 13.02
N TYR A 56 -11.19 5.02 11.98
CA TYR A 56 -11.44 4.68 10.59
C TYR A 56 -10.21 4.02 10.00
N ARG A 57 -10.45 2.99 9.21
CA ARG A 57 -9.43 2.30 8.42
C ARG A 57 -9.74 2.42 6.95
N LEU A 58 -8.69 2.68 6.19
CA LEU A 58 -8.70 2.66 4.75
C LEU A 58 -8.04 1.35 4.31
N TYR A 59 -8.84 0.49 3.71
CA TYR A 59 -8.43 -0.75 3.10
C TYR A 59 -8.30 -0.59 1.59
N GLY A 60 -7.28 -1.21 1.01
CA GLY A 60 -7.27 -1.55 -0.41
C GLY A 60 -7.92 -2.93 -0.56
N ALA A 61 -9.12 -2.96 -1.13
CA ALA A 61 -9.83 -4.18 -1.49
C ALA A 61 -9.42 -4.59 -2.90
N VAL A 62 -8.69 -5.69 -3.01
CA VAL A 62 -8.35 -6.34 -4.27
C VAL A 62 -9.53 -7.19 -4.69
N CYS A 63 -10.17 -6.84 -5.80
CA CYS A 63 -11.24 -7.60 -6.39
C CYS A 63 -10.71 -8.66 -7.36
N TYR A 64 -11.54 -9.65 -7.70
CA TYR A 64 -11.25 -10.48 -8.88
C TYR A 64 -11.41 -9.63 -10.15
N PRO A 65 -10.54 -9.78 -11.15
CA PRO A 65 -10.59 -9.00 -12.38
C PRO A 65 -11.98 -9.05 -13.03
N GLY A 66 -12.53 -7.88 -13.34
CA GLY A 66 -13.85 -7.74 -13.97
C GLY A 66 -15.04 -8.03 -13.04
N THR A 67 -14.84 -8.15 -11.73
CA THR A 67 -15.92 -8.34 -10.75
C THR A 67 -15.76 -7.40 -9.56
N ASN A 68 -16.83 -7.26 -8.76
CA ASN A 68 -16.79 -6.55 -7.49
C ASN A 68 -16.56 -7.49 -6.28
N GLN A 69 -16.15 -8.74 -6.53
CA GLN A 69 -15.91 -9.69 -5.46
C GLN A 69 -14.52 -9.49 -4.87
N VAL A 70 -14.46 -9.12 -3.60
CA VAL A 70 -13.21 -8.85 -2.89
C VAL A 70 -12.48 -10.17 -2.61
N ARG A 71 -11.31 -10.33 -3.21
CA ARG A 71 -10.38 -11.45 -3.00
C ARG A 71 -9.55 -11.26 -1.74
N GLU A 72 -9.00 -10.06 -1.56
CA GLU A 72 -8.11 -9.76 -0.44
C GLU A 72 -8.25 -8.30 -0.02
N ARG A 73 -8.03 -8.02 1.28
CA ARG A 73 -7.97 -6.67 1.82
C ARG A 73 -6.63 -6.43 2.47
N PHE A 74 -6.05 -5.25 2.26
CA PHE A 74 -4.86 -4.81 2.98
C PHE A 74 -5.09 -3.44 3.59
N VAL A 75 -4.52 -3.19 4.77
CA VAL A 75 -4.61 -1.88 5.43
C VAL A 75 -3.66 -0.91 4.72
N LEU A 76 -4.23 0.12 4.08
CA LEU A 76 -3.45 1.20 3.48
C LEU A 76 -3.15 2.30 4.51
N SER A 77 -4.14 2.64 5.32
CA SER A 77 -4.01 3.71 6.32
C SER A 77 -5.06 3.61 7.42
N TYR A 78 -4.79 4.25 8.55
CA TYR A 78 -5.77 4.40 9.62
C TYR A 78 -5.73 5.81 10.20
N THR A 79 -6.84 6.22 10.81
CA THR A 79 -6.95 7.45 11.61
C THR A 79 -7.95 7.24 12.74
N VAL A 80 -7.67 7.78 13.92
CA VAL A 80 -8.63 7.78 15.04
C VAL A 80 -9.59 8.98 14.94
N GLY A 81 -9.22 10.00 14.15
CA GLY A 81 -9.96 11.25 14.01
C GLY A 81 -10.77 11.33 12.71
N ASP A 82 -10.58 12.43 11.97
CA ASP A 82 -11.41 12.78 10.82
C ASP A 82 -11.28 11.79 9.63
N PRO A 83 -12.38 11.13 9.21
CA PRO A 83 -12.38 10.25 8.03
C PRO A 83 -12.05 10.99 6.72
N ALA A 84 -12.24 12.30 6.63
CA ALA A 84 -11.88 13.08 5.44
C ALA A 84 -10.38 12.98 5.11
N MET A 85 -9.53 12.80 6.13
CA MET A 85 -8.10 12.55 5.91
C MET A 85 -7.85 11.25 5.13
N LEU A 86 -8.64 10.20 5.36
CA LEU A 86 -8.52 8.94 4.63
C LEU A 86 -9.02 9.08 3.20
N HIS A 87 -10.12 9.82 2.98
CA HIS A 87 -10.58 10.14 1.62
C HIS A 87 -9.51 10.92 0.84
N GLY A 88 -8.87 11.91 1.47
CA GLY A 88 -7.77 12.66 0.87
C GLY A 88 -6.57 11.75 0.51
N ARG A 89 -6.19 10.83 1.42
CA ARG A 89 -5.13 9.85 1.16
C ARG A 89 -5.45 8.93 -0.03
N TRP A 90 -6.67 8.39 -0.08
CA TRP A 90 -7.11 7.54 -1.19
C TRP A 90 -7.14 8.32 -2.51
N SER A 91 -7.73 9.52 -2.51
CA SER A 91 -7.78 10.41 -3.68
C SER A 91 -6.39 10.70 -4.22
N HIS A 92 -5.43 11.02 -3.34
CA HIS A 92 -4.04 11.22 -3.72
C HIS A 92 -3.41 9.98 -4.38
N CYS A 93 -3.63 8.78 -3.82
CA CYS A 93 -3.19 7.53 -4.45
C CYS A 93 -3.78 7.35 -5.85
N CYS A 94 -5.09 7.58 -6.01
CA CYS A 94 -5.75 7.51 -7.32
C CYS A 94 -5.17 8.50 -8.32
N GLN A 95 -4.97 9.75 -7.92
CA GLN A 95 -4.40 10.79 -8.78
C GLN A 95 -2.97 10.45 -9.21
N TYR A 96 -2.14 9.98 -8.27
CA TYR A 96 -0.79 9.51 -8.54
C TYR A 96 -0.78 8.37 -9.57
N MET A 97 -1.66 7.38 -9.41
CA MET A 97 -1.77 6.25 -10.33
C MET A 97 -2.35 6.66 -11.68
N GLN A 98 -3.25 7.64 -11.73
CA GLN A 98 -3.73 8.24 -13.00
C GLN A 98 -2.65 9.07 -13.71
N GLY A 99 -1.47 9.25 -13.12
CA GLY A 99 -0.38 10.03 -13.71
C GLY A 99 -0.62 11.54 -13.67
N LYS A 100 -1.57 12.01 -12.83
CA LYS A 100 -1.78 13.44 -12.64
C LYS A 100 -0.54 14.08 -12.03
N GLU A 101 -0.23 15.29 -12.48
CA GLU A 101 0.87 16.05 -11.94
C GLU A 101 0.60 16.37 -10.47
N VAL A 102 1.55 16.00 -9.62
CA VAL A 102 1.56 16.37 -8.21
C VAL A 102 2.36 17.66 -8.10
N PRO A 103 1.93 18.65 -7.31
CA PRO A 103 2.70 19.86 -7.09
C PRO A 103 4.16 19.53 -6.73
N PRO A 104 5.15 20.14 -7.41
CA PRO A 104 6.55 19.79 -7.23
C PRO A 104 7.10 20.23 -5.86
N TYR A 105 6.38 21.10 -5.16
CA TYR A 105 6.74 21.59 -3.84
C TYR A 105 6.00 20.79 -2.76
N PRO A 106 6.65 19.81 -2.11
CA PRO A 106 6.05 19.14 -0.97
C PRO A 106 5.89 20.13 0.18
N LEU A 107 4.74 20.09 0.86
CA LEU A 107 4.48 20.89 2.06
C LEU A 107 5.47 20.58 3.20
N VAL A 108 6.03 19.36 3.19
CA VAL A 108 7.04 18.90 4.14
C VAL A 108 8.34 18.66 3.37
N THR A 109 9.33 19.53 3.58
CA THR A 109 10.62 19.50 2.89
C THR A 109 11.61 18.54 3.54
N GLU A 110 11.55 18.37 4.86
CA GLU A 110 12.38 17.42 5.58
C GLU A 110 11.76 16.03 5.55
N ARG A 111 12.53 15.01 5.12
CA ARG A 111 12.07 13.62 5.17
C ARG A 111 12.10 13.13 6.62
N PRO A 112 10.95 12.93 7.29
CA PRO A 112 10.92 12.43 8.65
C PRO A 112 11.52 11.03 8.71
N LYS A 113 12.22 10.70 9.81
CA LYS A 113 12.76 9.34 10.05
C LYS A 113 11.69 8.24 10.01
N THR A 114 10.42 8.59 10.23
CA THR A 114 9.27 7.69 10.15
C THR A 114 8.91 7.26 8.73
N TRP A 115 9.43 7.94 7.70
CA TRP A 115 9.24 7.56 6.29
C TRP A 115 10.24 6.50 5.81
N ALA A 116 11.30 6.23 6.57
CA ALA A 116 12.17 5.11 6.31
C ALA A 116 11.44 3.81 6.66
N LEU A 117 11.56 2.81 5.77
CA LEU A 117 11.13 1.46 6.05
C LEU A 117 11.90 0.91 7.26
N TRP A 118 11.35 -0.09 7.93
CA TRP A 118 12.13 -0.81 8.94
C TRP A 118 13.34 -1.48 8.28
N ASP A 119 14.47 -1.55 9.00
CA ASP A 119 15.69 -2.21 8.52
C ASP A 119 15.49 -3.71 8.21
N THR A 120 14.40 -4.28 8.73
CA THR A 120 13.98 -5.67 8.51
C THR A 120 13.24 -5.87 7.18
N VAL A 121 12.79 -4.81 6.51
CA VAL A 121 12.06 -4.90 5.24
C VAL A 121 13.06 -5.09 4.10
N ARG A 122 13.15 -6.33 3.60
CA ARG A 122 14.00 -6.71 2.47
C ARG A 122 13.14 -7.07 1.27
N TRP A 123 13.17 -6.23 0.23
CA TRP A 123 12.58 -6.55 -1.06
C TRP A 123 13.54 -7.47 -1.82
N SER A 124 13.03 -8.50 -2.51
CA SER A 124 13.86 -9.28 -3.44
C SER A 124 14.41 -8.35 -4.53
N GLU A 125 15.62 -8.60 -5.01
CA GLU A 125 16.28 -7.77 -6.03
C GLU A 125 15.43 -7.63 -7.30
N GLU A 126 14.80 -8.72 -7.73
CA GLU A 126 13.91 -8.74 -8.90
C GLU A 126 12.72 -7.79 -8.72
N ILE A 127 12.06 -7.85 -7.56
CA ILE A 127 10.92 -6.98 -7.23
C ILE A 127 11.37 -5.53 -6.99
N ASP A 128 12.55 -5.32 -6.39
CA ASP A 128 13.09 -3.98 -6.21
C ASP A 128 13.33 -3.30 -7.57
N LYS A 129 13.87 -4.05 -8.54
CA LYS A 129 14.03 -3.58 -9.92
C LYS A 129 12.69 -3.39 -10.62
N GLU A 130 11.77 -4.36 -10.55
CA GLU A 130 10.46 -4.27 -11.22
C GLU A 130 9.61 -3.12 -10.68
N SER A 131 9.59 -2.94 -9.37
CA SER A 131 8.79 -1.89 -8.72
C SER A 131 9.27 -0.47 -9.03
N ARG A 132 10.52 -0.31 -9.48
CA ARG A 132 11.13 0.99 -9.81
C ARG A 132 11.20 1.29 -11.32
N THR A 133 11.02 0.30 -12.17
CA THR A 133 11.20 0.42 -13.62
C THR A 133 9.87 0.50 -14.36
N ALA A 134 9.88 1.11 -15.55
CA ALA A 134 8.75 1.07 -16.47
C ALA A 134 8.64 -0.30 -17.18
N PRO A 135 7.47 -0.68 -17.71
CA PRO A 135 7.37 -1.83 -18.60
C PRO A 135 8.22 -1.55 -19.86
N GLY A 136 9.24 -2.39 -20.13
CA GLY A 136 10.14 -2.26 -21.28
C GLY A 136 11.59 -1.85 -20.99
N GLU A 137 11.92 -1.42 -19.76
CA GLU A 137 13.33 -1.16 -19.36
C GLU A 137 14.09 -2.42 -18.92
N GLN A 138 13.39 -3.54 -18.72
CA GLN A 138 13.99 -4.80 -18.28
C GLN A 138 14.58 -5.63 -19.42
N GLU A 139 14.23 -5.35 -20.68
CA GLU A 139 14.63 -6.11 -21.87
C GLU A 139 15.77 -5.44 -22.68
N ARG A 140 16.40 -4.38 -22.16
CA ARG A 140 17.46 -3.65 -22.86
C ARG A 140 18.83 -3.81 -22.20
#